data_AF-A0A3N5YPS7-F1
#
_entry.id   AF-A0A3N5YPS7-F1
#
_cell.length_a   1.000
_cell.length_b   1.000
_cell.length_c   1.000
_cell.angle_alpha   90.00
_cell.angle_beta   90.00
_cell.angle_gamma   90.00
#
_symmetry.space_group_name_H-M   'P 1'
#
loop_
_entity.id
_entity.type
_entity.pdbx_description
1 polymer ?
#
loop_
_entity_poly.entity_id
_entity_poly.type
_entity_poly.pdbx_seq_one_letter_code
_entity_poly.pdbx_strand_id
1 'polypeptide(L)'
;EGGASLNILAGIVAGYFSAYWMGMAIIALMTVAWAVSTAGLGALMAAPAIFAFGLVAFGFLGMGPVTIAVDSYGPVTDNALSVYERSTIETLPHAARDIQKEFGFRPNFEECKAFLEENDGAGNTFKATAKPVLIGTAVVGAATLIFSIIQVLTARFGADGPNGVYQGLSILNPLFLLGLITGGAVIFWFSGAATQAVATGAYRAVEFIKRNIKLEGGGEKASVEDSKKVVEICTQYAQKGMFNIFLAVFFSTLAFACVNHYFFIGYLISIAIFGLYQAIFMANAGGAWDNAKKLVETELNMKGTELHAATVVGDTVGDPFKDTSSVAMNPIIKFTTLFGLLAVELAIELPAATAHVAAAAFFAVSVIFVWRSFYSMRIPVAAAK
;
A
#
# COMPACT_ATOMS: atom_id res chain seq x y z
N GLU A 1 24.50 -7.55 11.62
CA GLU A 1 25.96 -7.60 11.86
C GLU A 1 26.74 -6.75 10.86
N GLY A 2 26.48 -6.90 9.55
CA GLY A 2 27.14 -6.10 8.51
C GLY A 2 26.72 -4.62 8.37
N GLY A 3 26.07 -4.03 9.38
CA GLY A 3 25.60 -2.65 9.38
C GLY A 3 24.30 -2.39 8.60
N ALA A 4 23.86 -1.12 8.61
CA ALA A 4 22.57 -0.70 8.09
C ALA A 4 22.43 -0.87 6.55
N SER A 5 23.51 -0.68 5.80
CA SER A 5 23.48 -0.83 4.33
C SER A 5 23.16 -2.27 3.93
N LEU A 6 23.82 -3.26 4.54
CA LEU A 6 23.55 -4.67 4.29
C LEU A 6 22.17 -5.10 4.81
N ASN A 7 21.70 -4.50 5.91
CA ASN A 7 20.33 -4.70 6.38
C ASN A 7 19.30 -4.23 5.34
N ILE A 8 19.48 -3.04 4.76
CA ILE A 8 18.61 -2.54 3.68
C ILE A 8 18.65 -3.49 2.48
N LEU A 9 19.83 -3.90 2.03
CA LEU A 9 19.92 -4.84 0.91
C LEU A 9 19.22 -6.18 1.21
N ALA A 10 19.33 -6.70 2.42
CA ALA A 10 18.68 -7.94 2.82
C ALA A 10 17.14 -7.86 2.75
N GLY A 11 16.54 -6.76 3.22
CA GLY A 11 15.08 -6.57 3.11
C GLY A 11 14.60 -6.37 1.68
N ILE A 12 15.38 -5.69 0.83
CA ILE A 12 15.09 -5.58 -0.62
C ILE A 12 15.11 -6.98 -1.28
N VAL A 13 16.12 -7.79 -0.95
CA VAL A 13 16.21 -9.19 -1.43
C VAL A 13 14.98 -9.98 -0.99
N ALA A 14 14.60 -9.93 0.28
CA ALA A 14 13.39 -10.60 0.78
C ALA A 14 12.12 -10.15 0.03
N GLY A 15 11.99 -8.84 -0.21
CA GLY A 15 10.92 -8.26 -1.03
C GLY A 15 10.84 -8.89 -2.42
N TYR A 16 11.96 -8.93 -3.16
CA TYR A 16 11.98 -9.47 -4.53
C TYR A 16 11.63 -10.97 -4.59
N PHE A 17 12.23 -11.78 -3.71
CA PHE A 17 11.94 -13.22 -3.67
C PHE A 17 10.48 -13.48 -3.27
N SER A 18 9.95 -12.72 -2.32
CA SER A 18 8.54 -12.87 -1.92
C SER A 18 7.58 -12.51 -3.07
N ALA A 19 7.88 -11.46 -3.84
CA ALA A 19 7.06 -11.06 -4.98
C ALA A 19 7.04 -12.15 -6.07
N TYR A 20 8.19 -12.80 -6.32
CA TYR A 20 8.27 -13.95 -7.22
C TYR A 20 7.41 -15.11 -6.75
N TRP A 21 7.61 -15.60 -5.52
CA TRP A 21 6.91 -16.79 -5.02
C TRP A 21 5.41 -16.57 -4.87
N MET A 22 4.98 -15.40 -4.38
CA MET A 22 3.56 -15.06 -4.28
C MET A 22 2.93 -14.91 -5.67
N GLY A 23 3.64 -14.33 -6.63
CA GLY A 23 3.20 -14.28 -8.02
C GLY A 23 2.99 -15.67 -8.61
N MET A 24 3.93 -16.60 -8.40
CA MET A 24 3.81 -17.98 -8.86
C MET A 24 2.63 -18.71 -8.19
N ALA A 25 2.38 -18.47 -6.90
CA ALA A 25 1.21 -19.02 -6.20
C ALA A 25 -0.11 -18.52 -6.80
N ILE A 26 -0.21 -17.21 -7.10
CA ILE A 26 -1.40 -16.63 -7.76
C ILE A 26 -1.58 -17.22 -9.15
N ILE A 27 -0.50 -17.36 -9.94
CA ILE A 27 -0.55 -17.98 -11.27
C ILE A 27 -1.02 -19.44 -11.17
N ALA A 28 -0.54 -20.21 -10.21
CA ALA A 28 -0.97 -21.60 -10.01
C ALA A 28 -2.48 -21.67 -9.71
N LEU A 29 -2.99 -20.83 -8.81
CA LEU A 29 -4.42 -20.75 -8.49
C LEU A 29 -5.27 -20.33 -9.70
N MET A 30 -4.83 -19.32 -10.44
CA MET A 30 -5.50 -18.89 -11.66
C MET A 30 -5.47 -19.97 -12.75
N THR A 31 -4.37 -20.73 -12.87
CA THR A 31 -4.27 -21.85 -13.83
C THR A 31 -5.25 -22.97 -13.48
N VAL A 32 -5.37 -23.32 -12.20
CA VAL A 32 -6.38 -24.29 -11.73
C VAL A 32 -7.79 -23.79 -12.03
N ALA A 33 -8.08 -22.52 -11.73
CA ALA A 33 -9.38 -21.92 -12.03
C ALA A 33 -9.70 -21.92 -13.54
N TRP A 34 -8.71 -21.62 -14.38
CA TRP A 34 -8.83 -21.73 -15.84
C TRP A 34 -9.11 -23.17 -16.27
N ALA A 35 -8.37 -24.15 -15.77
CA ALA A 35 -8.58 -25.56 -16.10
C ALA A 35 -10.00 -26.01 -15.74
N VAL A 36 -10.48 -25.67 -14.53
CA VAL A 36 -11.86 -25.95 -14.10
C VAL A 36 -12.88 -25.25 -15.02
N SER A 37 -12.59 -24.03 -15.47
CA SER A 37 -13.49 -23.29 -16.37
C SER A 37 -13.71 -23.98 -17.72
N THR A 38 -12.78 -24.85 -18.16
CA THR A 38 -12.92 -25.61 -19.41
C THR A 38 -13.79 -26.85 -19.27
N ALA A 39 -14.13 -27.28 -18.05
CA ALA A 39 -14.87 -28.51 -17.77
C ALA A 39 -16.41 -28.38 -17.93
N GLY A 40 -16.87 -27.62 -18.92
CA GLY A 40 -18.30 -27.53 -19.28
C GLY A 40 -19.02 -26.22 -18.91
N LEU A 41 -18.36 -25.29 -18.21
CA LEU A 41 -18.93 -23.96 -17.89
C LEU A 41 -19.20 -23.11 -19.14
N GLY A 42 -18.54 -23.41 -20.27
CA GLY A 42 -18.78 -22.74 -21.56
C GLY A 42 -20.20 -22.90 -22.12
N ALA A 43 -20.95 -23.92 -21.69
CA ALA A 43 -22.35 -24.06 -22.08
C ALA A 43 -23.29 -23.10 -21.33
N LEU A 44 -22.84 -22.51 -20.22
CA LEU A 44 -23.67 -21.70 -19.31
C LEU A 44 -23.35 -20.20 -19.38
N MET A 45 -22.14 -19.81 -19.80
CA MET A 45 -21.71 -18.41 -19.77
C MET A 45 -20.71 -18.08 -20.88
N ALA A 46 -20.70 -16.80 -21.29
CA ALA A 46 -19.87 -16.30 -22.39
C ALA A 46 -18.36 -16.24 -22.06
N ALA A 47 -17.99 -16.09 -20.78
CA ALA A 47 -16.59 -16.01 -20.35
C ALA A 47 -16.29 -16.85 -19.09
N PRO A 48 -16.25 -18.19 -19.23
CA PRO A 48 -16.03 -19.11 -18.12
C PRO A 48 -14.75 -18.85 -17.33
N ALA A 49 -13.64 -18.60 -18.03
CA ALA A 49 -12.34 -18.39 -17.39
C ALA A 49 -12.33 -17.14 -16.51
N ILE A 50 -12.95 -16.06 -16.98
CA ILE A 50 -12.98 -14.78 -16.27
C ILE A 50 -13.89 -14.86 -15.05
N PHE A 51 -15.02 -15.55 -15.19
CA PHE A 51 -15.88 -15.86 -14.06
C PHE A 51 -15.12 -16.71 -13.01
N ALA A 52 -14.41 -17.75 -13.43
CA ALA A 52 -13.61 -18.59 -12.55
C ALA A 52 -12.48 -17.79 -11.86
N PHE A 53 -11.82 -16.86 -12.55
CA PHE A 53 -10.89 -15.93 -11.91
C PHE A 53 -11.58 -15.06 -10.86
N GLY A 54 -12.77 -14.52 -11.16
CA GLY A 54 -13.59 -13.80 -10.18
C GLY A 54 -13.87 -14.64 -8.92
N LEU A 55 -14.11 -15.94 -9.07
CA LEU A 55 -14.30 -16.85 -7.93
C LEU A 55 -13.01 -17.07 -7.12
N VAL A 56 -11.82 -16.99 -7.73
CA VAL A 56 -10.55 -16.97 -6.98
C VAL A 56 -10.45 -15.72 -6.11
N ALA A 57 -10.81 -14.55 -6.65
CA ALA A 57 -10.86 -13.30 -5.86
C ALA A 57 -11.86 -13.40 -4.71
N PHE A 58 -13.03 -13.98 -4.98
CA PHE A 58 -14.05 -14.24 -3.96
C PHE A 58 -13.55 -15.22 -2.89
N GLY A 59 -12.86 -16.28 -3.29
CA GLY A 59 -12.25 -17.26 -2.39
C GLY A 59 -11.22 -16.65 -1.44
N PHE A 60 -10.38 -15.72 -1.91
CA PHE A 60 -9.47 -14.95 -1.05
C PHE A 60 -10.19 -14.14 0.03
N LEU A 61 -11.43 -13.73 -0.22
CA LEU A 61 -12.29 -13.05 0.75
C LEU A 61 -13.23 -13.99 1.52
N GLY A 62 -13.22 -15.30 1.23
CA GLY A 62 -14.06 -16.28 1.92
C GLY A 62 -13.79 -16.35 3.42
N MET A 63 -12.53 -16.11 3.81
CA MET A 63 -12.10 -15.95 5.21
C MET A 63 -11.87 -14.47 5.57
N GLY A 64 -12.62 -13.57 4.93
CA GLY A 64 -12.51 -12.12 5.13
C GLY A 64 -12.59 -11.68 6.59
N PRO A 65 -13.58 -12.15 7.39
CA PRO A 65 -13.67 -11.80 8.81
C PRO A 65 -12.41 -12.20 9.61
N VAL A 66 -11.85 -13.38 9.33
CA VAL A 66 -10.62 -13.86 9.98
C VAL A 66 -9.43 -13.02 9.54
N THR A 67 -9.31 -12.73 8.24
CA THR A 67 -8.23 -11.90 7.68
C THR A 67 -8.22 -10.50 8.29
N ILE A 68 -9.40 -9.89 8.45
CA ILE A 68 -9.54 -8.58 9.09
C ILE A 68 -9.22 -8.66 10.58
N ALA A 69 -9.65 -9.72 11.27
CA ALA A 69 -9.36 -9.91 12.69
C ALA A 69 -7.86 -10.02 12.96
N VAL A 70 -7.13 -10.81 12.17
CA VAL A 70 -5.67 -10.96 12.32
C VAL A 70 -4.91 -9.69 11.93
N ASP A 71 -5.36 -8.96 10.90
CA ASP A 71 -4.78 -7.67 10.52
C ASP A 71 -5.03 -6.60 11.60
N SER A 72 -6.23 -6.60 12.22
CA SER A 72 -6.61 -5.68 13.30
C SER A 72 -5.98 -6.03 14.65
N TYR A 73 -5.59 -7.29 14.85
CA TYR A 73 -4.91 -7.72 16.07
C TYR A 73 -3.59 -6.96 16.27
N GLY A 74 -2.81 -6.77 15.20
CA GLY A 74 -1.50 -6.13 15.29
C GLY A 74 -1.54 -4.65 15.76
N PRO A 75 -2.38 -3.75 15.20
CA PRO A 75 -2.48 -2.39 15.72
C PRO A 75 -3.03 -2.31 17.15
N VAL A 76 -3.83 -3.30 17.58
CA VAL A 76 -4.34 -3.35 18.95
C VAL A 76 -3.20 -3.71 19.92
N THR A 77 -2.36 -4.69 19.59
CA THR A 77 -1.23 -5.09 20.44
C THR A 77 -0.12 -4.04 20.48
N ASP A 78 0.18 -3.39 19.36
CA ASP A 78 1.10 -2.24 19.28
C ASP A 78 0.64 -1.09 20.20
N ASN A 79 -0.64 -0.70 20.11
CA ASN A 79 -1.19 0.34 20.99
C ASN A 79 -1.19 -0.08 22.47
N ALA A 80 -1.46 -1.35 22.78
CA ALA A 80 -1.41 -1.86 24.14
C ALA A 80 0.00 -1.75 24.73
N LEU A 81 1.03 -2.13 23.96
CA LEU A 81 2.43 -1.94 24.34
C LEU A 81 2.77 -0.46 24.51
N SER A 82 2.35 0.41 23.58
CA SER A 82 2.60 1.85 23.67
C SER A 82 1.95 2.50 24.90
N VAL A 83 0.72 2.11 25.24
CA VAL A 83 0.04 2.57 26.46
C VAL A 83 0.79 2.11 27.70
N TYR A 84 1.24 0.85 27.72
CA TYR A 84 2.04 0.30 28.81
C TYR A 84 3.34 1.10 29.01
N GLU A 85 4.14 1.30 27.96
CA GLU A 85 5.40 2.05 28.05
C GLU A 85 5.19 3.52 28.46
N ARG A 86 4.19 4.20 27.88
CA ARG A 86 3.89 5.61 28.18
C ARG A 86 3.29 5.83 29.55
N SER A 87 2.62 4.83 30.11
CA SER A 87 2.07 4.90 31.47
C SER A 87 3.17 5.07 32.52
N THR A 88 4.41 4.63 32.20
CA THR A 88 5.54 4.60 33.14
C THR A 88 5.19 3.88 34.45
N ILE A 89 4.24 2.93 34.40
CA ILE A 89 3.68 2.29 35.60
C ILE A 89 4.74 1.56 36.44
N GLU A 90 5.81 1.10 35.78
CA GLU A 90 6.97 0.45 36.40
C GLU A 90 7.78 1.42 37.28
N THR A 91 7.80 2.71 36.96
CA THR A 91 8.56 3.74 37.68
C THR A 91 7.70 4.50 38.69
N LEU A 92 6.38 4.28 38.70
CA LEU A 92 5.48 4.95 39.63
C LEU A 92 5.60 4.35 41.04
N PRO A 93 5.83 5.19 42.07
CA PRO A 93 5.86 4.71 43.45
C PRO A 93 4.49 4.15 43.84
N HIS A 94 4.49 2.99 44.50
CA HIS A 94 3.30 2.28 45.00
C HIS A 94 2.38 1.62 43.95
N ALA A 95 2.66 1.71 42.65
CA ALA A 95 1.82 1.10 41.61
C ALA A 95 1.54 -0.40 41.85
N ALA A 96 2.56 -1.18 42.21
CA ALA A 96 2.38 -2.61 42.52
C ALA A 96 1.45 -2.87 43.71
N ARG A 97 1.50 -1.99 44.72
CA ARG A 97 0.68 -2.09 45.93
C ARG A 97 -0.77 -1.71 45.63
N ASP A 98 -0.97 -0.67 44.83
CA ASP A 98 -2.30 -0.19 44.46
C ASP A 98 -3.02 -1.23 43.59
N ILE A 99 -2.33 -1.82 42.61
CA ILE A 99 -2.86 -2.93 41.80
C ILE A 99 -3.22 -4.12 42.69
N GLN A 100 -2.36 -4.50 43.64
CA GLN A 100 -2.65 -5.61 44.55
C GLN A 100 -3.85 -5.34 45.45
N LYS A 101 -4.00 -4.09 45.92
CA LYS A 101 -5.13 -3.69 46.77
C LYS A 101 -6.45 -3.66 46.00
N GLU A 102 -6.44 -3.19 44.75
CA GLU A 102 -7.65 -3.02 43.93
C GLU A 102 -8.08 -4.30 43.23
N PHE A 103 -7.13 -5.06 42.66
CA PHE A 103 -7.42 -6.22 41.82
C PHE A 103 -7.05 -7.57 42.46
N GLY A 104 -6.41 -7.57 43.63
CA GLY A 104 -6.14 -8.79 44.41
C GLY A 104 -4.97 -9.66 43.91
N PHE A 105 -4.21 -9.20 42.92
CA PHE A 105 -3.00 -9.90 42.42
C PHE A 105 -1.77 -8.99 42.45
N ARG A 106 -0.58 -9.58 42.62
CA ARG A 106 0.68 -8.84 42.53
C ARG A 106 1.08 -8.73 41.05
N PRO A 107 1.26 -7.53 40.49
CA PRO A 107 1.64 -7.39 39.08
C PRO A 107 3.09 -7.85 38.87
N ASN A 108 3.33 -8.51 37.75
CA ASN A 108 4.66 -8.83 37.24
C ASN A 108 4.92 -7.98 36.00
N PHE A 109 5.58 -6.82 36.19
CA PHE A 109 5.79 -5.86 35.12
C PHE A 109 6.70 -6.40 34.01
N GLU A 110 7.75 -7.16 34.35
CA GLU A 110 8.65 -7.75 33.37
C GLU A 110 7.91 -8.73 32.44
N GLU A 111 7.11 -9.61 33.03
CA GLU A 111 6.32 -10.59 32.27
C GLU A 111 5.21 -9.92 31.45
N CYS A 112 4.54 -8.89 32.00
CA CYS A 112 3.58 -8.09 31.23
C CYS A 112 4.24 -7.45 30.00
N LYS A 113 5.41 -6.84 30.16
CA LYS A 113 6.15 -6.24 29.05
C LYS A 113 6.56 -7.29 28.02
N ALA A 114 7.10 -8.42 28.47
CA ALA A 114 7.50 -9.51 27.59
C ALA A 114 6.31 -10.03 26.75
N PHE A 115 5.14 -10.26 27.36
CA PHE A 115 3.95 -10.69 26.63
C PHE A 115 3.44 -9.62 25.66
N LEU A 116 3.51 -8.34 26.00
CA LEU A 116 3.11 -7.26 25.09
C LEU A 116 4.06 -7.17 23.89
N GLU A 117 5.37 -7.28 24.11
CA GLU A 117 6.38 -7.30 23.04
C GLU A 117 6.24 -8.53 22.13
N GLU A 118 5.98 -9.71 22.70
CA GLU A 118 5.72 -10.95 21.96
C GLU A 118 4.46 -10.85 21.09
N ASN A 119 3.36 -10.32 21.65
CA ASN A 119 2.09 -10.16 20.93
C ASN A 119 2.16 -9.08 19.84
N ASP A 120 2.97 -8.03 20.01
CA ASP A 120 3.27 -7.07 18.94
C ASP A 120 4.04 -7.74 17.78
N GLY A 121 5.06 -8.55 18.10
CA GLY A 121 5.79 -9.36 17.11
C GLY A 121 4.89 -10.33 16.33
N ALA A 122 3.99 -11.03 17.01
CA ALA A 122 2.98 -11.88 16.37
C ALA A 122 2.03 -11.04 15.49
N GLY A 123 1.59 -9.88 15.98
CA GLY A 123 0.76 -8.93 15.25
C GLY A 123 1.37 -8.45 13.93
N ASN A 124 2.68 -8.18 13.91
CA ASN A 124 3.39 -7.81 12.68
C ASN A 124 3.43 -8.94 11.65
N THR A 125 3.58 -10.18 12.10
CA THR A 125 3.51 -11.37 11.23
C THR A 125 2.09 -11.57 10.67
N PHE A 126 1.06 -11.36 11.48
CA PHE A 126 -0.33 -11.40 11.02
C PHE A 126 -0.65 -10.29 10.00
N LYS A 127 -0.22 -9.04 10.24
CA LYS A 127 -0.33 -7.95 9.25
C LYS A 127 0.37 -8.33 7.93
N ALA A 128 1.60 -8.86 8.01
CA ALA A 128 2.39 -9.22 6.84
C ALA A 128 1.76 -10.36 6.02
N THR A 129 1.06 -11.31 6.66
CA THR A 129 0.38 -12.41 5.97
C THR A 129 -0.96 -12.00 5.38
N ALA A 130 -1.69 -11.08 6.01
CA ALA A 130 -2.98 -10.58 5.53
C ALA A 130 -2.85 -9.64 4.32
N LYS A 131 -1.85 -8.73 4.32
CA LYS A 131 -1.65 -7.72 3.26
C LYS A 131 -1.57 -8.29 1.84
N PRO A 132 -0.77 -9.34 1.55
CA PRO A 132 -0.71 -9.95 0.22
C PRO A 132 -2.02 -10.57 -0.26
N VAL A 133 -2.80 -11.18 0.66
CA VAL A 133 -4.13 -11.72 0.34
C VAL A 133 -5.06 -10.58 -0.10
N LEU A 134 -5.09 -9.47 0.65
CA LEU A 134 -5.88 -8.30 0.31
C LEU A 134 -5.47 -7.68 -1.03
N ILE A 135 -4.17 -7.62 -1.34
CA ILE A 135 -3.65 -7.14 -2.63
C ILE A 135 -4.07 -8.09 -3.77
N GLY A 136 -3.96 -9.41 -3.58
CA GLY A 136 -4.37 -10.41 -4.56
C GLY A 136 -5.83 -10.26 -4.98
N THR A 137 -6.73 -9.92 -4.04
CA THR A 137 -8.15 -9.67 -4.35
C THR A 137 -8.35 -8.49 -5.29
N ALA A 138 -7.51 -7.45 -5.18
CA ALA A 138 -7.61 -6.26 -6.01
C ALA A 138 -7.31 -6.57 -7.48
N VAL A 139 -6.31 -7.41 -7.72
CA VAL A 139 -5.81 -7.71 -9.07
C VAL A 139 -6.74 -8.68 -9.79
N VAL A 140 -7.17 -9.74 -9.09
CA VAL A 140 -8.10 -10.70 -9.67
C VAL A 140 -9.49 -10.05 -9.85
N GLY A 141 -9.91 -9.19 -8.92
CA GLY A 141 -11.12 -8.37 -9.10
C GLY A 141 -11.00 -7.30 -10.19
N ALA A 142 -9.82 -6.70 -10.37
CA ALA A 142 -9.57 -5.79 -11.49
C ALA A 142 -9.72 -6.51 -12.83
N ALA A 143 -9.29 -7.76 -12.95
CA ALA A 143 -9.45 -8.53 -14.18
C ALA A 143 -10.93 -8.73 -14.58
N THR A 144 -11.82 -8.97 -13.61
CA THR A 144 -13.26 -9.10 -13.89
C THR A 144 -13.88 -7.76 -14.30
N LEU A 145 -13.51 -6.66 -13.63
CA LEU A 145 -13.98 -5.32 -13.97
C LEU A 145 -13.48 -4.86 -15.35
N ILE A 146 -12.22 -5.13 -15.68
CA ILE A 146 -11.65 -4.86 -17.00
C ILE A 146 -12.44 -5.65 -18.07
N PHE A 147 -12.79 -6.90 -17.80
CA PHE A 147 -13.63 -7.66 -18.71
C PHE A 147 -15.04 -7.06 -18.85
N SER A 148 -15.65 -6.57 -17.78
CA SER A 148 -16.92 -5.83 -17.87
C SER A 148 -16.80 -4.62 -18.79
N ILE A 149 -15.70 -3.86 -18.71
CA ILE A 149 -15.41 -2.75 -19.64
C ILE A 149 -15.30 -3.26 -21.09
N ILE A 150 -14.60 -4.37 -21.32
CA ILE A 150 -14.47 -4.98 -22.65
C ILE A 150 -15.84 -5.37 -23.20
N GLN A 151 -16.73 -5.92 -22.38
CA GLN A 151 -18.10 -6.28 -22.79
C GLN A 151 -18.93 -5.05 -23.17
N VAL A 152 -18.86 -3.97 -22.37
CA VAL A 152 -19.54 -2.69 -22.70
C VAL A 152 -19.05 -2.13 -24.04
N LEU A 153 -17.74 -2.14 -24.27
CA LEU A 153 -17.16 -1.69 -25.54
C LEU A 153 -17.54 -2.61 -26.69
N THR A 154 -17.59 -3.92 -26.46
CA THR A 154 -17.96 -4.92 -27.48
C THR A 154 -19.41 -4.74 -27.92
N ALA A 155 -20.31 -4.47 -26.97
CA ALA A 155 -21.71 -4.17 -27.26
C ALA A 155 -21.88 -2.90 -28.11
N ARG A 156 -20.97 -1.92 -27.96
CA ARG A 156 -21.01 -0.66 -28.70
C ARG A 156 -20.32 -0.69 -30.05
N PHE A 157 -19.14 -1.29 -30.13
CA PHE A 157 -18.25 -1.23 -31.30
C PHE A 157 -18.15 -2.54 -32.08
N GLY A 158 -18.73 -3.63 -31.56
CA GLY A 158 -18.61 -4.98 -32.12
C GLY A 158 -17.36 -5.72 -31.65
N ALA A 159 -17.42 -7.05 -31.68
CA ALA A 159 -16.32 -7.92 -31.26
C ALA A 159 -15.21 -8.02 -32.30
N ASP A 160 -15.60 -8.27 -33.55
CA ASP A 160 -14.72 -8.64 -34.67
C ASP A 160 -14.67 -7.57 -35.77
N GLY A 161 -13.62 -7.63 -36.58
CA GLY A 161 -13.38 -6.71 -37.71
C GLY A 161 -12.26 -5.70 -37.44
N PRO A 162 -11.87 -4.88 -38.44
CA PRO A 162 -10.69 -4.00 -38.38
C PRO A 162 -10.71 -2.99 -37.22
N ASN A 163 -11.90 -2.66 -36.73
CA ASN A 163 -12.14 -1.77 -35.59
C ASN A 163 -12.80 -2.49 -34.40
N GLY A 164 -12.84 -3.83 -34.43
CA GLY A 164 -13.44 -4.65 -33.39
C GLY A 164 -12.63 -4.58 -32.09
N VAL A 165 -13.31 -4.77 -30.96
CA VAL A 165 -12.67 -4.62 -29.65
C VAL A 165 -11.53 -5.62 -29.45
N TYR A 166 -11.70 -6.88 -29.86
CA TYR A 166 -10.67 -7.90 -29.63
C TYR A 166 -9.40 -7.68 -30.46
N GLN A 167 -9.52 -7.22 -31.71
CA GLN A 167 -8.36 -6.89 -32.54
C GLN A 167 -7.59 -5.69 -31.97
N GLY A 168 -8.30 -4.70 -31.43
CA GLY A 168 -7.66 -3.53 -30.83
C GLY A 168 -6.99 -3.79 -29.47
N LEU A 169 -7.33 -4.89 -28.79
CA LEU A 169 -6.65 -5.37 -27.58
C LEU A 169 -5.43 -6.26 -27.87
N SER A 170 -5.01 -6.36 -29.13
CA SER A 170 -3.77 -7.02 -29.51
C SER A 170 -2.56 -6.23 -28.99
N ILE A 171 -1.51 -6.93 -28.57
CA ILE A 171 -0.21 -6.33 -28.24
C ILE A 171 0.43 -5.61 -29.44
N LEU A 172 0.01 -5.97 -30.66
CA LEU A 172 0.44 -5.30 -31.88
C LEU A 172 -0.26 -3.95 -32.10
N ASN A 173 -1.33 -3.66 -31.36
CA ASN A 173 -1.94 -2.33 -31.37
C ASN A 173 -1.06 -1.36 -30.57
N PRO A 174 -0.54 -0.29 -31.19
CA PRO A 174 0.35 0.64 -30.52
C PRO A 174 -0.32 1.36 -29.34
N LEU A 175 -1.61 1.68 -29.41
CA LEU A 175 -2.31 2.34 -28.32
C LEU A 175 -2.43 1.42 -27.09
N PHE A 176 -2.76 0.14 -27.31
CA PHE A 176 -2.82 -0.84 -26.24
C PHE A 176 -1.44 -1.02 -25.57
N LEU A 177 -0.38 -1.15 -26.38
CA LEU A 177 1.00 -1.24 -25.88
C LEU A 177 1.44 0.01 -25.10
N LEU A 178 1.12 1.21 -25.59
CA LEU A 178 1.40 2.46 -24.89
C LEU A 178 0.65 2.54 -23.56
N GLY A 179 -0.59 2.03 -23.51
CA GLY A 179 -1.36 1.85 -22.29
C GLY A 179 -0.61 0.98 -21.27
N LEU A 180 -0.10 -0.17 -21.71
CA LEU A 180 0.67 -1.07 -20.85
C LEU A 180 1.91 -0.41 -20.25
N ILE A 181 2.67 0.35 -21.04
CA ILE A 181 3.85 1.06 -20.53
C ILE A 181 3.44 2.15 -19.54
N THR A 182 2.36 2.87 -19.83
CA THR A 182 1.85 3.96 -18.98
C THR A 182 1.39 3.46 -17.61
N GLY A 183 0.71 2.32 -17.55
CA GLY A 183 0.26 1.76 -16.27
C GLY A 183 1.40 1.46 -15.31
N GLY A 184 2.51 0.90 -15.81
CA GLY A 184 3.72 0.65 -15.02
C GLY A 184 4.34 1.95 -14.51
N ALA A 185 4.42 2.97 -15.37
CA ALA A 185 4.93 4.28 -14.97
C ALA A 185 4.09 4.92 -13.83
N VAL A 186 2.76 4.77 -13.87
CA VAL A 186 1.87 5.30 -12.83
C VAL A 186 2.06 4.57 -11.49
N ILE A 187 2.26 3.24 -11.49
CA ILE A 187 2.56 2.49 -10.26
C ILE A 187 3.84 2.96 -9.60
N PHE A 188 4.92 3.13 -10.37
CA PHE A 188 6.20 3.60 -9.84
C PHE A 188 6.15 5.05 -9.38
N TRP A 189 5.45 5.93 -10.12
CA TRP A 189 5.20 7.29 -9.66
C TRP A 189 4.43 7.29 -8.33
N PHE A 190 3.37 6.48 -8.21
CA PHE A 190 2.56 6.41 -7.00
C PHE A 190 3.39 5.95 -5.79
N SER A 191 4.20 4.89 -5.92
CA SER A 191 5.10 4.45 -4.85
C SER A 191 6.08 5.54 -4.42
N GLY A 192 6.66 6.26 -5.39
CA GLY A 192 7.55 7.39 -5.11
C GLY A 192 6.84 8.55 -4.42
N ALA A 193 5.65 8.94 -4.90
CA ALA A 193 4.87 10.04 -4.36
C ALA A 193 4.39 9.76 -2.92
N ALA A 194 3.92 8.54 -2.65
CA ALA A 194 3.51 8.12 -1.32
C ALA A 194 4.70 8.11 -0.34
N THR A 195 5.83 7.52 -0.75
CA THR A 195 7.05 7.50 0.07
C THR A 195 7.59 8.90 0.33
N GLN A 196 7.58 9.78 -0.67
CA GLN A 196 8.01 11.18 -0.54
C GLN A 196 7.16 11.96 0.47
N ALA A 197 5.84 11.74 0.48
CA ALA A 197 4.94 12.39 1.43
C ALA A 197 5.28 12.00 2.88
N VAL A 198 5.53 10.71 3.12
CA VAL A 198 5.94 10.20 4.45
C VAL A 198 7.32 10.75 4.83
N ALA A 199 8.31 10.65 3.94
CA ALA A 199 9.68 11.09 4.21
C ALA A 199 9.74 12.59 4.58
N THR A 200 8.96 13.41 3.88
CA THR A 200 8.90 14.85 4.14
C THR A 200 8.16 15.18 5.42
N GLY A 201 7.04 14.50 5.71
CA GLY A 201 6.32 14.64 6.98
C GLY A 201 7.20 14.24 8.17
N ALA A 202 7.88 13.09 8.07
CA ALA A 202 8.80 12.58 9.09
C ALA A 202 9.97 13.56 9.33
N TYR A 203 10.60 14.08 8.26
CA TYR A 203 11.67 15.06 8.39
C TYR A 203 11.22 16.31 9.16
N ARG A 204 10.03 16.83 8.86
CA ARG A 204 9.49 18.03 9.53
C ARG A 204 9.16 17.78 10.99
N ALA A 205 8.61 16.60 11.31
CA ALA A 205 8.39 16.19 12.68
C ALA A 205 9.72 16.11 13.44
N VAL A 206 10.75 15.48 12.86
CA VAL A 206 12.09 15.39 13.47
C VAL A 206 12.75 16.76 13.61
N GLU A 207 12.64 17.64 12.61
CA GLU A 207 13.14 19.02 12.67
C GLU A 207 12.49 19.78 13.82
N PHE A 208 11.17 19.64 14.00
CA PHE A 208 10.44 20.25 15.10
C PHE A 208 10.87 19.68 16.47
N ILE A 209 10.96 18.35 16.59
CA ILE A 209 11.38 17.67 17.83
C ILE A 209 12.77 18.16 18.23
N LYS A 210 13.76 18.14 17.32
CA LYS A 210 15.14 18.58 17.62
C LYS A 210 15.24 20.04 18.05
N ARG A 211 14.39 20.91 17.51
CA ARG A 211 14.42 22.35 17.80
C ARG A 211 13.71 22.72 19.10
N ASN A 212 12.59 22.06 19.39
CA ASN A 212 11.66 22.50 20.43
C ASN A 212 11.61 21.56 21.64
N ILE A 213 11.82 20.26 21.44
CA ILE A 213 11.78 19.27 22.53
C ILE A 213 13.21 19.02 23.01
N LYS A 214 13.61 19.76 24.04
CA LYS A 214 14.89 19.58 24.74
C LYS A 214 14.64 18.85 26.06
N LEU A 215 15.04 17.58 26.11
CA LEU A 215 14.97 16.75 27.32
C LEU A 215 16.12 17.04 28.30
N GLU A 216 17.11 17.84 27.88
CA GLU A 216 18.22 18.28 28.73
C GLU A 216 17.73 19.35 29.72
N GLY A 217 17.55 18.94 30.99
CA GLY A 217 17.08 19.83 32.08
C GLY A 217 16.21 19.17 33.15
N GLY A 218 16.00 17.85 33.11
CA GLY A 218 15.18 17.13 34.10
C GLY A 218 13.70 16.97 33.73
N GLY A 219 13.31 17.30 32.50
CA GLY A 219 11.99 16.98 31.97
C GLY A 219 11.94 15.55 31.45
N GLU A 220 11.35 14.62 32.20
CA GLU A 220 11.17 13.22 31.78
C GLU A 220 10.16 13.05 30.62
N LYS A 221 9.33 14.08 30.34
CA LYS A 221 8.22 13.99 29.38
C LYS A 221 8.10 15.26 28.53
N ALA A 222 7.79 15.09 27.25
CA ALA A 222 7.45 16.20 26.36
C ALA A 222 6.15 16.87 26.81
N SER A 223 6.01 18.18 26.57
CA SER A 223 4.77 18.88 26.88
C SER A 223 3.62 18.37 25.98
N VAL A 224 2.39 18.44 26.50
CA VAL A 224 1.18 18.10 25.72
C VAL A 224 1.05 19.02 24.51
N GLU A 225 1.47 20.28 24.63
CA GLU A 225 1.44 21.26 23.54
C GLU A 225 2.40 20.87 22.41
N ASP A 226 3.65 20.52 22.72
CA ASP A 226 4.63 20.08 21.72
C ASP A 226 4.19 18.78 21.04
N SER A 227 3.60 17.86 21.80
CA SER A 227 3.04 16.61 21.27
C SER A 227 1.90 16.88 20.29
N LYS A 228 0.98 17.80 20.62
CA LYS A 228 -0.10 18.23 19.71
C LYS A 228 0.46 18.86 18.43
N LYS A 229 1.55 19.63 18.53
CA LYS A 229 2.18 20.29 17.40
C LYS A 229 2.85 19.29 16.44
N VAL A 230 3.49 18.24 16.97
CA VAL A 230 3.99 17.13 16.14
C VAL A 230 2.85 16.43 15.40
N VAL A 231 1.73 16.16 16.08
CA VAL A 231 0.54 15.56 15.46
C VAL A 231 -0.04 16.46 14.36
N GLU A 232 -0.11 17.77 14.61
CA GLU A 232 -0.57 18.75 13.61
C GLU A 232 0.32 18.73 12.35
N ILE A 233 1.64 18.76 12.53
CA ILE A 233 2.61 18.69 11.41
C ILE A 233 2.36 17.42 10.60
N CYS A 234 2.33 16.24 11.23
CA CYS A 234 2.09 14.98 10.54
C CYS A 234 0.75 14.99 9.80
N THR A 235 -0.31 15.52 10.42
CA THR A 235 -1.67 15.60 9.84
C THR A 235 -1.68 16.45 8.56
N GLN A 236 -1.10 17.65 8.61
CA GLN A 236 -1.10 18.56 7.47
C GLN A 236 -0.35 17.98 6.26
N TYR A 237 0.79 17.32 6.48
CA TYR A 237 1.57 16.72 5.40
C TYR A 237 0.92 15.45 4.84
N ALA A 238 0.31 14.62 5.70
CA ALA A 238 -0.47 13.47 5.25
C ALA A 238 -1.64 13.90 4.34
N GLN A 239 -2.40 14.91 4.74
CA GLN A 239 -3.52 15.45 3.94
C GLN A 239 -3.05 16.03 2.60
N LYS A 240 -1.98 16.84 2.59
CA LYS A 240 -1.41 17.40 1.35
C LYS A 240 -0.93 16.31 0.40
N GLY A 241 -0.24 15.30 0.92
CA GLY A 241 0.22 14.14 0.13
C GLY A 241 -0.96 13.40 -0.50
N MET A 242 -1.95 13.02 0.32
CA MET A 242 -3.16 12.32 -0.10
C MET A 242 -3.90 13.08 -1.20
N PHE A 243 -4.09 14.39 -1.05
CA PHE A 243 -4.81 15.21 -2.02
C PHE A 243 -4.09 15.29 -3.38
N ASN A 244 -2.76 15.49 -3.36
CA ASN A 244 -1.98 15.50 -4.61
C ASN A 244 -2.06 14.15 -5.33
N ILE A 245 -1.90 13.04 -4.61
CA ILE A 245 -1.94 11.70 -5.19
C ILE A 245 -3.33 11.39 -5.76
N PHE A 246 -4.38 11.65 -4.98
CA PHE A 246 -5.75 11.40 -5.39
C PHE A 246 -6.11 12.17 -6.67
N LEU A 247 -5.82 13.47 -6.74
CA LEU A 247 -6.15 14.26 -7.93
C LEU A 247 -5.34 13.85 -9.15
N ALA A 248 -4.06 13.50 -8.98
CA ALA A 248 -3.27 12.97 -10.08
C ALA A 248 -3.88 11.69 -10.67
N VAL A 249 -4.28 10.73 -9.82
CA VAL A 249 -4.91 9.46 -10.25
C VAL A 249 -6.31 9.68 -10.81
N PHE A 250 -7.12 10.55 -10.18
CA PHE A 250 -8.47 10.87 -10.64
C PHE A 250 -8.44 11.45 -12.06
N PHE A 251 -7.63 12.48 -12.28
CA PHE A 251 -7.54 13.13 -13.58
C PHE A 251 -6.76 12.31 -14.61
N SER A 252 -5.76 11.50 -14.22
CA SER A 252 -5.11 10.58 -15.17
C SER A 252 -6.09 9.53 -15.69
N THR A 253 -6.93 8.99 -14.80
CA THR A 253 -7.94 7.98 -15.17
C THR A 253 -8.94 8.55 -16.18
N LEU A 254 -9.46 9.75 -15.93
CA LEU A 254 -10.34 10.44 -16.89
C LEU A 254 -9.63 10.75 -18.20
N ALA A 255 -8.39 11.27 -18.13
CA ALA A 255 -7.62 11.60 -19.32
C ALA A 255 -7.43 10.38 -20.21
N PHE A 256 -6.95 9.28 -19.64
CA PHE A 256 -6.64 8.06 -20.39
C PHE A 256 -7.88 7.39 -20.97
N ALA A 257 -9.01 7.41 -20.25
CA ALA A 257 -10.29 6.95 -20.78
C ALA A 257 -10.73 7.78 -22.00
N CYS A 258 -10.54 9.10 -21.96
CA CYS A 258 -10.90 10.02 -23.05
C CYS A 258 -9.91 10.01 -24.24
N VAL A 259 -8.68 9.52 -24.05
CA VAL A 259 -7.70 9.38 -25.15
C VAL A 259 -8.16 8.30 -26.12
N ASN A 260 -8.31 7.07 -25.63
CA ASN A 260 -8.70 5.91 -26.41
C ASN A 260 -8.98 4.71 -25.49
N HIS A 261 -10.02 3.94 -25.79
CA HIS A 261 -10.41 2.79 -24.96
C HIS A 261 -9.39 1.65 -24.96
N TYR A 262 -8.66 1.40 -26.06
CA TYR A 262 -7.59 0.39 -26.09
C TYR A 262 -6.41 0.80 -25.22
N PHE A 263 -6.01 2.07 -25.31
CA PHE A 263 -4.98 2.63 -24.41
C PHE A 263 -5.40 2.47 -22.95
N PHE A 264 -6.65 2.82 -22.63
CA PHE A 264 -7.15 2.75 -21.27
C PHE A 264 -7.18 1.31 -20.73
N ILE A 265 -7.61 0.33 -21.53
CA ILE A 265 -7.61 -1.07 -21.10
C ILE A 265 -6.18 -1.58 -20.87
N GLY A 266 -5.24 -1.25 -21.76
CA GLY A 266 -3.82 -1.57 -21.55
C GLY A 266 -3.28 -0.95 -20.25
N TYR A 267 -3.65 0.30 -19.97
CA TYR A 267 -3.33 0.98 -18.71
C TYR A 267 -3.88 0.27 -17.48
N LEU A 268 -5.15 -0.15 -17.48
CA LEU A 268 -5.77 -0.85 -16.35
C LEU A 268 -5.14 -2.22 -16.09
N ILE A 269 -4.88 -2.99 -17.16
CA ILE A 269 -4.20 -4.30 -17.06
C ILE A 269 -2.81 -4.12 -16.44
N SER A 270 -2.07 -3.12 -16.91
CA SER A 270 -0.72 -2.86 -16.42
C SER A 270 -0.69 -2.37 -14.97
N ILE A 271 -1.59 -1.48 -14.56
CA ILE A 271 -1.72 -1.07 -13.14
C ILE A 271 -1.99 -2.27 -12.24
N ALA A 272 -2.84 -3.21 -12.66
CA ALA A 272 -3.12 -4.41 -11.87
C ALA A 272 -1.87 -5.30 -11.75
N ILE A 273 -1.15 -5.55 -12.85
CA ILE A 273 0.04 -6.42 -12.86
C ILE A 273 1.22 -5.79 -12.10
N PHE A 274 1.64 -4.58 -12.48
CA PHE A 274 2.76 -3.90 -11.81
C PHE A 274 2.41 -3.58 -10.35
N GLY A 275 1.17 -3.17 -10.08
CA GLY A 275 0.68 -2.88 -8.74
C GLY A 275 0.70 -4.11 -7.83
N LEU A 276 0.38 -5.30 -8.34
CA LEU A 276 0.49 -6.57 -7.60
C LEU A 276 1.91 -6.76 -7.04
N TYR A 277 2.89 -6.79 -7.94
CA TYR A 277 4.27 -7.10 -7.58
C TYR A 277 4.89 -5.99 -6.73
N GLN A 278 4.60 -4.73 -7.06
CA GLN A 278 5.12 -3.59 -6.31
C GLN A 278 4.54 -3.55 -4.88
N ALA A 279 3.25 -3.85 -4.70
CA ALA A 279 2.63 -3.89 -3.38
C ALA A 279 3.15 -5.04 -2.52
N ILE A 280 3.30 -6.25 -3.09
CA ILE A 280 3.87 -7.40 -2.38
C ILE A 280 5.32 -7.12 -1.99
N PHE A 281 6.13 -6.60 -2.93
CA PHE A 281 7.51 -6.23 -2.68
C PHE A 281 7.64 -5.28 -1.48
N MET A 282 6.89 -4.17 -1.50
CA MET A 282 6.97 -3.15 -0.44
C MET A 282 6.43 -3.67 0.90
N ALA A 283 5.33 -4.42 0.90
CA ALA A 283 4.75 -4.97 2.12
C ALA A 283 5.73 -5.94 2.82
N ASN A 284 6.31 -6.87 2.06
CA ASN A 284 7.17 -7.91 2.62
C ASN A 284 8.59 -7.42 2.90
N ALA A 285 9.15 -6.52 2.09
CA ALA A 285 10.43 -5.88 2.42
C ALA A 285 10.32 -5.12 3.74
N GLY A 286 9.27 -4.29 3.90
CA GLY A 286 9.03 -3.56 5.13
C GLY A 286 8.76 -4.46 6.33
N GLY A 287 7.93 -5.51 6.17
CA GLY A 287 7.70 -6.49 7.24
C GLY A 287 8.95 -7.26 7.64
N ALA A 288 9.83 -7.58 6.70
CA ALA A 288 11.09 -8.25 6.98
C ALA A 288 12.04 -7.38 7.82
N TRP A 289 12.14 -6.08 7.52
CA TRP A 289 12.95 -5.16 8.33
C TRP A 289 12.41 -4.98 9.76
N ASP A 290 11.09 -4.89 9.91
CA ASP A 290 10.45 -4.76 11.23
C ASP A 290 10.67 -6.02 12.07
N ASN A 291 10.42 -7.20 11.49
CA ASN A 291 10.64 -8.46 12.18
C ASN A 291 12.12 -8.69 12.52
N ALA A 292 13.05 -8.25 11.65
CA ALA A 292 14.48 -8.29 11.97
C ALA A 292 14.83 -7.38 13.17
N LYS A 293 14.21 -6.20 13.27
CA LYS A 293 14.35 -5.33 14.45
C LYS A 293 13.78 -6.02 15.70
N LYS A 294 12.57 -6.59 15.62
CA LYS A 294 11.94 -7.30 16.74
C LYS A 294 12.77 -8.49 17.23
N LEU A 295 13.34 -9.29 16.33
CA LEU A 295 14.25 -10.39 16.68
C LEU A 295 15.43 -9.92 17.54
N VAL A 296 16.03 -8.78 17.17
CA VAL A 296 17.14 -8.18 17.94
C VAL A 296 16.67 -7.66 19.29
N GLU A 297 15.45 -7.14 19.36
CA GLU A 297 14.85 -6.56 20.57
C GLU A 297 14.42 -7.60 21.61
N THR A 298 13.85 -8.73 21.19
CA THR A 298 13.18 -9.70 22.07
C THR A 298 13.97 -10.99 22.27
N GLU A 299 14.43 -11.62 21.19
CA GLU A 299 15.13 -12.92 21.28
C GLU A 299 16.60 -12.74 21.62
N LEU A 300 17.28 -11.81 20.95
CA LEU A 300 18.70 -11.55 21.18
C LEU A 300 18.94 -10.63 22.38
N ASN A 301 17.93 -9.88 22.82
CA ASN A 301 18.01 -8.92 23.92
C ASN A 301 19.15 -7.89 23.74
N MET A 302 19.35 -7.42 22.52
CA MET A 302 20.47 -6.54 22.14
C MET A 302 20.05 -5.08 21.91
N LYS A 303 19.01 -4.60 22.61
CA LYS A 303 18.58 -3.19 22.53
C LYS A 303 19.74 -2.23 22.86
N GLY A 304 19.87 -1.16 22.09
CA GLY A 304 20.91 -0.13 22.26
C GLY A 304 22.30 -0.50 21.72
N THR A 305 22.47 -1.69 21.15
CA THR A 305 23.72 -2.08 20.46
C THR A 305 23.80 -1.49 19.05
N GLU A 306 24.99 -1.52 18.44
CA GLU A 306 25.16 -1.14 17.02
C GLU A 306 24.32 -2.02 16.08
N LEU A 307 24.11 -3.29 16.44
CA LEU A 307 23.24 -4.20 15.72
C LEU A 307 21.78 -3.69 15.72
N HIS A 308 21.29 -3.28 16.90
CA HIS A 308 19.94 -2.72 17.04
C HIS A 308 19.79 -1.40 16.29
N ALA A 309 20.78 -0.51 16.36
CA ALA A 309 20.76 0.72 15.58
C ALA A 309 20.66 0.45 14.06
N ALA A 310 21.37 -0.58 13.55
CA ALA A 310 21.29 -0.96 12.16
C ALA A 310 19.92 -1.54 11.75
N THR A 311 19.25 -2.29 12.64
CA THR A 311 17.91 -2.82 12.37
C THR A 311 16.83 -1.74 12.43
N VAL A 312 16.96 -0.77 13.34
CA VAL A 312 16.08 0.41 13.40
C VAL A 312 16.14 1.23 12.11
N VAL A 313 17.33 1.40 11.51
CA VAL A 313 17.45 2.07 10.20
C VAL A 313 16.70 1.30 9.11
N GLY A 314 16.76 -0.03 9.11
CA GLY A 314 16.00 -0.83 8.14
C GLY A 314 14.48 -0.68 8.33
N ASP A 315 14.01 -0.76 9.58
CA ASP A 315 12.59 -0.63 9.88
C ASP A 315 12.03 0.74 9.49
N THR A 316 12.76 1.82 9.79
CA THR A 316 12.36 3.18 9.39
C THR A 316 12.39 3.43 7.88
N VAL A 317 13.20 2.66 7.12
CA VAL A 317 13.10 2.60 5.65
C VAL A 317 11.85 1.81 5.22
N GLY A 318 11.50 0.77 5.96
CA GLY A 318 10.36 -0.10 5.73
C GLY A 318 8.99 0.48 6.05
N ASP A 319 8.87 1.40 7.01
CA ASP A 319 7.61 2.03 7.43
C ASP A 319 6.82 2.65 6.26
N PRO A 320 7.38 3.53 5.42
CA PRO A 320 6.66 4.06 4.26
C PRO A 320 6.30 2.98 3.23
N PHE A 321 7.04 1.87 3.18
CA PHE A 321 6.80 0.77 2.26
C PHE A 321 5.62 -0.08 2.73
N LYS A 322 5.67 -0.60 3.97
CA LYS A 322 4.69 -1.55 4.50
C LYS A 322 3.39 -0.91 4.96
N ASP A 323 3.39 0.35 5.42
CA ASP A 323 2.20 0.95 6.03
C ASP A 323 1.57 2.09 5.24
N THR A 324 2.26 2.60 4.22
CA THR A 324 1.71 3.63 3.33
C THR A 324 1.58 3.13 1.90
N SER A 325 2.71 2.90 1.23
CA SER A 325 2.72 2.72 -0.23
C SER A 325 2.11 1.37 -0.66
N SER A 326 2.40 0.28 0.03
CA SER A 326 1.85 -1.04 -0.31
C SER A 326 0.35 -1.13 -0.01
N VAL A 327 -0.06 -0.68 1.17
CA VAL A 327 -1.46 -0.71 1.63
C VAL A 327 -2.34 0.14 0.71
N ALA A 328 -1.87 1.35 0.36
CA ALA A 328 -2.61 2.25 -0.51
C ALA A 328 -2.64 1.81 -1.98
N MET A 329 -1.79 0.85 -2.41
CA MET A 329 -1.84 0.32 -3.78
C MET A 329 -3.17 -0.38 -4.07
N ASN A 330 -3.71 -1.12 -3.10
CA ASN A 330 -4.98 -1.84 -3.23
C ASN A 330 -6.16 -0.90 -3.58
N PRO A 331 -6.46 0.15 -2.77
CA PRO A 331 -7.51 1.09 -3.13
C PRO A 331 -7.21 1.87 -4.41
N ILE A 332 -5.96 2.14 -4.78
CA ILE A 332 -5.65 2.78 -6.07
C ILE A 332 -6.01 1.89 -7.25
N ILE A 333 -5.66 0.60 -7.22
CA ILE A 333 -6.02 -0.36 -8.28
C ILE A 333 -7.55 -0.50 -8.37
N LYS A 334 -8.22 -0.69 -7.24
CA LYS A 334 -9.69 -0.85 -7.19
C LYS A 334 -10.41 0.42 -7.61
N PHE A 335 -9.97 1.58 -7.14
CA PHE A 335 -10.54 2.87 -7.53
C PHE A 335 -10.38 3.07 -9.04
N THR A 336 -9.17 2.93 -9.58
CA THR A 336 -8.89 3.18 -11.00
C THR A 336 -9.70 2.25 -11.91
N THR A 337 -9.93 1.00 -11.50
CA THR A 337 -10.72 0.03 -12.27
C THR A 337 -12.23 0.26 -12.14
N LEU A 338 -12.76 0.47 -10.93
CA LEU A 338 -14.17 0.76 -10.69
C LEU A 338 -14.61 2.11 -11.29
N PHE A 339 -13.86 3.17 -10.98
CA PHE A 339 -14.08 4.49 -11.57
C PHE A 339 -13.79 4.48 -13.08
N GLY A 340 -12.84 3.64 -13.52
CA GLY A 340 -12.50 3.49 -14.92
C GLY A 340 -13.66 3.01 -15.79
N LEU A 341 -14.54 2.16 -15.28
CA LEU A 341 -15.77 1.78 -15.98
C LEU A 341 -16.65 3.00 -16.29
N LEU A 342 -16.91 3.83 -15.28
CA LEU A 342 -17.68 5.08 -15.44
C LEU A 342 -16.96 6.07 -16.36
N ALA A 343 -15.64 6.17 -16.25
CA ALA A 343 -14.83 7.05 -17.09
C ALA A 343 -14.87 6.64 -18.57
N VAL A 344 -14.86 5.33 -18.86
CA VAL A 344 -15.00 4.81 -20.22
C VAL A 344 -16.39 5.10 -20.76
N GLU A 345 -17.45 4.82 -19.99
CA GLU A 345 -18.83 5.11 -20.40
C GLU A 345 -19.03 6.58 -20.76
N LEU A 346 -18.50 7.49 -19.93
CA LEU A 346 -18.47 8.92 -20.24
C LEU A 346 -17.70 9.20 -21.54
N ALA A 347 -16.48 8.66 -21.67
CA ALA A 347 -15.60 8.93 -22.81
C ALA A 347 -16.21 8.48 -24.14
N ILE A 348 -16.92 7.35 -24.16
CA ILE A 348 -17.56 6.84 -25.39
C ILE A 348 -18.78 7.65 -25.78
N GLU A 349 -19.52 8.26 -24.84
CA GLU A 349 -20.67 9.12 -25.15
C GLU A 349 -20.27 10.49 -25.72
N LEU A 350 -19.06 10.97 -25.41
CA LEU A 350 -18.57 12.24 -25.91
C LEU A 350 -18.25 12.21 -27.42
N PRO A 351 -18.50 13.29 -28.16
CA PRO A 351 -17.94 13.46 -29.50
C PRO A 351 -16.42 13.37 -29.46
N ALA A 352 -15.80 12.73 -30.45
CA ALA A 352 -14.35 12.48 -30.46
C ALA A 352 -13.50 13.74 -30.23
N ALA A 353 -13.87 14.87 -30.84
CA ALA A 353 -13.18 16.14 -30.63
C ALA A 353 -13.26 16.60 -29.16
N THR A 354 -14.44 16.50 -28.54
CA THR A 354 -14.65 16.85 -27.13
C THR A 354 -13.88 15.91 -26.21
N ALA A 355 -13.88 14.61 -26.50
CA ALA A 355 -13.12 13.61 -25.75
C ALA A 355 -11.62 13.92 -25.78
N HIS A 356 -11.05 14.24 -26.94
CA HIS A 356 -9.62 14.58 -27.03
C HIS A 356 -9.26 15.90 -26.33
N VAL A 357 -10.13 16.92 -26.39
CA VAL A 357 -9.94 18.17 -25.64
C VAL A 357 -10.01 17.91 -24.13
N ALA A 358 -10.99 17.13 -23.69
CA ALA A 358 -11.12 16.73 -22.29
C ALA A 358 -9.90 15.92 -21.83
N ALA A 359 -9.41 14.99 -22.66
CA ALA A 359 -8.22 14.20 -22.39
C ALA A 359 -6.99 15.09 -22.15
N ALA A 360 -6.75 16.07 -23.03
CA ALA A 360 -5.63 17.01 -22.89
C ALA A 360 -5.77 17.86 -21.62
N ALA A 361 -6.97 18.37 -21.34
CA ALA A 361 -7.23 19.17 -20.15
C ALA A 361 -7.01 18.37 -18.85
N PHE A 362 -7.61 17.18 -18.75
CA PHE A 362 -7.44 16.30 -17.59
C PHE A 362 -5.99 15.84 -17.43
N PHE A 363 -5.30 15.51 -18.53
CA PHE A 363 -3.90 15.13 -18.46
C PHE A 363 -3.02 16.27 -17.96
N ALA A 364 -3.25 17.51 -18.42
CA ALA A 364 -2.52 18.68 -17.93
C ALA A 364 -2.71 18.88 -16.42
N VAL A 365 -3.93 18.73 -15.91
CA VAL A 365 -4.21 18.79 -14.47
C VAL A 365 -3.50 17.66 -13.73
N SER A 366 -3.57 16.43 -14.23
CA SER A 366 -2.88 15.28 -13.64
C SER A 366 -1.36 15.52 -13.55
N VAL A 367 -0.73 15.99 -14.63
CA VAL A 367 0.71 16.30 -14.66
C VAL A 367 1.09 17.37 -13.64
N ILE A 368 0.24 18.38 -13.43
CA ILE A 368 0.45 19.38 -12.36
C ILE A 368 0.50 18.70 -10.99
N PHE A 369 -0.40 17.77 -10.71
CA PHE A 369 -0.42 17.05 -9.42
C PHE A 369 0.71 16.02 -9.28
N VAL A 370 1.11 15.36 -10.36
CA VAL A 370 2.32 14.52 -10.43
C VAL A 370 3.57 15.34 -10.11
N TRP A 371 3.66 16.55 -10.68
CA TRP A 371 4.76 17.46 -10.40
C TRP A 371 4.73 17.94 -8.95
N ARG A 372 3.55 18.34 -8.44
CA ARG A 372 3.38 18.80 -7.05
C ARG A 372 3.72 17.71 -6.04
N SER A 373 3.34 16.45 -6.31
CA SER A 373 3.58 15.33 -5.40
C SER A 373 5.07 15.08 -5.17
N PHE A 374 5.92 15.48 -6.11
CA PHE A 374 7.38 15.39 -5.96
C PHE A 374 8.00 16.73 -5.54
N TYR A 375 7.84 17.78 -6.34
CA TYR A 375 8.56 19.06 -6.18
C TYR A 375 8.01 19.93 -5.06
N SER A 376 6.70 20.03 -4.91
CA SER A 376 6.08 20.81 -3.82
C SER A 376 6.12 20.08 -2.48
N MET A 377 6.39 18.78 -2.50
CA MET A 377 6.51 17.94 -1.31
C MET A 377 7.96 17.57 -0.99
N ARG A 378 8.97 18.28 -1.52
CA ARG A 378 10.36 18.03 -1.10
C ARG A 378 10.60 18.60 0.29
N ILE A 379 11.52 17.98 1.02
CA ILE A 379 12.16 18.58 2.18
C ILE A 379 12.82 19.88 1.70
N PRO A 380 12.43 21.06 2.22
CA PRO A 380 13.07 22.29 1.80
C PRO A 380 14.53 22.27 2.22
N VAL A 381 15.40 22.63 1.29
CA VAL A 381 16.77 22.99 1.61
C VAL A 381 16.66 24.26 2.45
N ALA A 382 17.06 24.19 3.72
CA ALA A 382 17.26 25.42 4.48
C ALA A 382 18.20 26.30 3.64
N ALA A 383 17.74 27.48 3.22
CA ALA A 383 18.63 28.46 2.63
C ALA A 383 19.78 28.61 3.62
N ALA A 384 20.98 28.21 3.21
CA ALA A 384 22.17 28.30 4.04
C ALA A 384 22.23 29.74 4.56
N LYS A 385 22.00 29.90 5.86
CA LYS A 385 22.14 31.17 6.56
C LYS A 385 23.56 31.27 7.07
#